data_AF-A0A5P9D194-F1
#
_entry.id   AF-A0A5P9D194-F1
#
_cell.length_a   1.000
_cell.length_b   1.000
_cell.length_c   1.000
_cell.angle_alpha   90.00
_cell.angle_beta   90.00
_cell.angle_gamma   90.00
#
_symmetry.space_group_name_H-M   'P 1'
#
loop_
_entity.id
_entity.type
_entity.pdbx_description
1 polymer ?
#
loop_
_entity_poly.entity_id
_entity_poly.type
_entity_poly.pdbx_seq_one_letter_code
_entity_poly.pdbx_strand_id
1 'polypeptide(L)'
;MQVTETLSEGLKRELKIDIPAGDLAAKLEDYMADLKSKANIKGFRPGKVPLGHLKKMYGRQAMAEILSNTIQETTQKAVEERSERPALTPEIDLPEEDAEKIMAGDADLSFKMTYDVLPDFDIVDFAGIEIERPVVEIEQGEVDEQVAEIAKNNTPFDTKDGAAENGDRVTMSYLGKIDGEPFEGGADENGQLVLGSGQFIPGFEDQLVGAKAGDEKVVEVSFPEDYPAAHLAGKAAAFDVVVKEVAAPGEATIDDEFAKGLGLESLENLKEIVRGQIEGQFGQMTRQRVKRQLLDKLDEHYSFELPEKLLDSEFDVVWRQVEEDMKRNEKTFEDEDTTEEEAKAEYRKIAERRVRLGLVLSEIGEKNGIQVTDEELQRALYDRVRQFPGQEQQVFEFYKNNQQALASLRAPIYEEKVVDYMLELAKVSDKTVTKEELEKLVADDEEDA
;
A
#
# COMPACT_ATOMS: atom_id res chain seq x y z
N MET A 1 30.68 27.20 -19.09
CA MET A 1 30.03 25.88 -19.19
C MET A 1 29.94 25.45 -20.64
N GLN A 2 30.27 24.19 -20.92
CA GLN A 2 30.10 23.54 -22.22
C GLN A 2 29.33 22.24 -22.02
N VAL A 3 28.29 22.01 -22.82
CA VAL A 3 27.49 20.78 -22.81
C VAL A 3 27.74 20.05 -24.13
N THR A 4 28.12 18.78 -24.04
CA THR A 4 28.39 17.93 -25.21
C THR A 4 27.55 16.67 -25.09
N GLU A 5 26.71 16.39 -26.08
CA GLU A 5 25.96 15.13 -26.14
C GLU A 5 26.89 14.00 -26.60
N THR A 6 26.99 12.97 -25.77
CA THR A 6 27.86 11.80 -26.00
C THR A 6 27.06 10.58 -26.41
N LEU A 7 25.78 10.49 -26.04
CA LEU A 7 24.85 9.43 -26.47
C LEU A 7 23.44 10.00 -26.71
N SER A 8 22.82 9.56 -27.80
CA SER A 8 21.42 9.84 -28.15
C SER A 8 20.84 8.64 -28.89
N GLU A 9 20.32 7.66 -28.14
CA GLU A 9 19.79 6.40 -28.69
C GLU A 9 18.44 6.09 -28.05
N GLY A 10 17.39 5.97 -28.87
CA GLY A 10 16.01 5.83 -28.39
C GLY A 10 15.65 6.96 -27.41
N LEU A 11 15.21 6.57 -26.22
CA LEU A 11 14.92 7.49 -25.10
C LEU A 11 16.15 7.85 -24.26
N LYS A 12 17.27 7.14 -24.41
CA LYS A 12 18.48 7.36 -23.60
C LYS A 12 19.24 8.60 -24.06
N ARG A 13 19.72 9.39 -23.10
CA ARG A 13 20.60 10.55 -23.30
C ARG A 13 21.80 10.43 -22.38
N GLU A 14 22.99 10.72 -22.92
CA GLU A 14 24.20 10.96 -22.14
C GLU A 14 24.77 12.32 -22.54
N LEU A 15 24.93 13.21 -21.57
CA LEU A 15 25.56 14.51 -21.75
C LEU A 15 26.84 14.58 -20.90
N LYS A 16 27.91 15.06 -21.51
CA LYS A 16 29.10 15.52 -20.80
C LYS A 16 29.01 17.02 -20.55
N ILE A 17 29.13 17.44 -19.30
CA ILE A 17 29.08 18.84 -18.89
C ILE A 17 30.43 19.24 -18.33
N ASP A 18 31.06 20.24 -18.95
CA ASP A 18 32.35 20.81 -18.55
C ASP A 18 32.14 22.22 -17.98
N ILE A 19 32.58 22.44 -16.74
CA ILE A 19 32.49 23.70 -15.99
C ILE A 19 33.91 24.19 -15.68
N PRO A 20 34.31 25.35 -16.22
CA PRO A 20 35.64 25.90 -15.99
C PRO A 20 35.95 26.15 -14.51
N ALA A 21 37.19 25.88 -14.11
CA ALA A 21 37.71 26.17 -12.76
C ALA A 21 37.52 27.64 -12.36
N GLY A 22 37.63 28.55 -13.34
CA GLY A 22 37.42 29.99 -13.13
C GLY A 22 36.00 30.33 -12.65
N ASP A 23 34.98 29.63 -13.15
CA ASP A 23 33.58 29.83 -12.74
C ASP A 23 33.37 29.36 -11.29
N LEU A 24 33.97 28.22 -10.93
CA LEU A 24 33.93 27.68 -9.55
C LEU A 24 34.70 28.56 -8.56
N ALA A 25 35.87 29.07 -8.97
CA ALA A 25 36.68 29.98 -8.17
C ALA A 25 35.94 31.30 -7.89
N ALA A 26 35.26 31.86 -8.90
CA ALA A 26 34.44 33.06 -8.75
C ALA A 26 33.29 32.83 -7.76
N LYS A 27 32.53 31.74 -7.90
CA LYS A 27 31.47 31.36 -6.95
C LYS A 27 31.99 31.20 -5.52
N LEU A 28 33.20 30.63 -5.36
CA LEU A 28 33.85 30.50 -4.05
C LEU A 28 34.21 31.85 -3.45
N GLU A 29 34.77 32.77 -4.24
CA GLU A 29 35.10 34.11 -3.77
C GLU A 29 33.85 34.87 -3.29
N ASP A 30 32.75 34.79 -4.05
CA ASP A 30 31.47 35.40 -3.68
C ASP A 30 30.90 34.82 -2.39
N TYR A 31 30.89 33.48 -2.26
CA TYR A 31 30.45 32.81 -1.04
C TYR A 31 31.30 33.21 0.16
N MET A 32 32.63 33.29 0.00
CA MET A 32 33.54 33.71 1.07
C MET A 32 33.35 35.18 1.45
N ALA A 33 33.00 36.05 0.50
CA ALA A 33 32.69 37.44 0.74
C ALA A 33 31.39 37.59 1.55
N ASP A 34 30.34 36.82 1.24
CA ASP A 34 29.11 36.79 2.03
C ASP A 34 29.35 36.23 3.43
N LEU A 35 30.05 35.09 3.53
CA LEU A 35 30.38 34.45 4.80
C LEU A 35 31.20 35.37 5.70
N LYS A 36 32.14 36.15 5.14
CA LYS A 36 32.94 37.14 5.90
C LYS A 36 32.08 38.15 6.65
N SER A 37 30.93 38.54 6.10
CA SER A 37 30.01 39.48 6.73
C SER A 37 29.23 38.87 7.90
N LYS A 38 28.98 37.55 7.87
CA LYS A 38 28.16 36.79 8.83
C LYS A 38 28.97 36.02 9.87
N ALA A 39 30.21 35.65 9.55
CA ALA A 39 31.03 34.77 10.37
C ALA A 39 31.54 35.46 11.66
N ASN A 40 31.25 34.85 12.80
CA ASN A 40 31.77 35.25 14.11
C ASN A 40 32.91 34.31 14.52
N ILE A 41 34.14 34.68 14.17
CA ILE A 41 35.33 33.86 14.43
C ILE A 41 36.09 34.42 15.63
N LYS A 42 36.38 33.54 16.60
CA LYS A 42 37.13 33.90 17.83
C LYS A 42 38.46 34.57 17.47
N GLY A 43 38.66 35.79 17.95
CA GLY A 43 39.86 36.59 17.69
C GLY A 43 39.75 37.60 16.55
N PHE A 44 38.65 37.61 15.79
CA PHE A 44 38.40 38.57 14.73
C PHE A 44 37.09 39.33 14.96
N ARG A 45 37.09 40.63 14.66
CA ARG A 45 35.84 41.42 14.61
C ARG A 45 35.01 40.95 13.40
N PRO A 46 33.67 40.81 13.51
CA PRO A 46 32.81 40.49 12.37
C PRO A 46 33.11 41.37 11.14
N GLY A 47 33.20 40.75 9.96
CA GLY A 47 33.56 41.44 8.72
C GLY A 47 35.06 41.74 8.51
N LYS A 48 35.92 41.48 9.51
CA LYS A 48 37.38 41.78 9.44
C LYS A 48 38.26 40.54 9.38
N VAL A 49 37.69 39.35 9.26
CA VAL A 49 38.47 38.13 9.03
C VAL A 49 39.11 38.19 7.63
N PRO A 50 40.43 37.94 7.49
CA PRO A 50 41.06 37.81 6.18
C PRO A 50 40.50 36.62 5.38
N LEU A 51 40.25 36.81 4.08
CA LEU A 51 39.68 35.78 3.20
C LEU A 51 40.53 34.50 3.15
N GLY A 52 41.86 34.62 3.17
CA GLY A 52 42.74 33.45 3.21
C GLY A 52 42.61 32.61 4.48
N HIS A 53 42.21 33.21 5.61
CA HIS A 53 41.94 32.45 6.84
C HIS A 53 40.58 31.75 6.79
N LEU A 54 39.56 32.43 6.24
CA LEU A 54 38.24 31.83 5.98
C LEU A 54 38.34 30.65 5.01
N LYS A 55 39.06 30.80 3.89
CA LYS A 55 39.27 29.73 2.90
C LYS A 55 39.94 28.50 3.53
N LYS A 56 40.89 28.68 4.46
CA LYS A 56 41.51 27.56 5.18
C LYS A 56 40.56 26.82 6.13
N MET A 57 39.62 27.53 6.75
CA MET A 57 38.70 26.94 7.73
C MET A 57 37.45 26.36 7.08
N TYR A 58 36.87 27.05 6.11
CA TYR A 58 35.55 26.75 5.51
C TYR A 58 35.61 26.48 4.01
N GLY A 59 36.74 26.71 3.34
CA GLY A 59 36.83 26.64 1.88
C GLY A 59 36.45 25.29 1.29
N ARG A 60 36.85 24.18 1.95
CA ARG A 60 36.49 22.83 1.49
C ARG A 60 34.98 22.56 1.60
N GLN A 61 34.37 22.94 2.72
CA GLN A 61 32.92 22.77 2.93
C GLN A 61 32.11 23.65 1.98
N ALA A 62 32.52 24.91 1.83
CA ALA A 62 31.89 25.85 0.90
C ALA A 62 32.02 25.37 -0.55
N MET A 63 33.18 24.84 -0.95
CA MET A 63 33.35 24.30 -2.30
C MET A 63 32.46 23.07 -2.52
N ALA A 64 32.31 22.18 -1.55
CA ALA A 64 31.37 21.05 -1.67
C ALA A 64 29.92 21.53 -1.92
N GLU A 65 29.47 22.55 -1.19
CA GLU A 65 28.15 23.15 -1.37
C GLU A 65 28.02 23.81 -2.75
N ILE A 66 29.03 24.57 -3.18
CA ILE A 66 29.06 25.21 -4.50
C ILE A 66 29.03 24.18 -5.61
N LEU A 67 29.79 23.09 -5.51
CA LEU A 67 29.80 22.02 -6.50
C LEU A 67 28.43 21.36 -6.57
N SER A 68 27.83 21.00 -5.43
CA SER A 68 26.51 20.39 -5.40
C SER A 68 25.44 21.29 -6.04
N ASN A 69 25.41 22.58 -5.66
CA ASN A 69 24.46 23.54 -6.24
C ASN A 69 24.73 23.77 -7.73
N THR A 70 26.00 23.85 -8.12
CA THR A 70 26.38 24.07 -9.52
C THR A 70 25.99 22.87 -10.39
N ILE A 71 26.22 21.63 -9.93
CA ILE A 71 25.78 20.42 -10.63
C ILE A 71 24.26 20.47 -10.81
N GLN A 72 23.49 20.72 -9.74
CA GLN A 72 22.04 20.79 -9.81
C GLN A 72 21.54 21.86 -10.80
N GLU A 73 22.06 23.09 -10.69
CA GLU A 73 21.72 24.20 -11.58
C GLU A 73 22.05 23.90 -13.04
N THR A 74 23.21 23.28 -13.30
CA THR A 74 23.68 23.01 -14.67
C THR A 74 22.97 21.83 -15.30
N THR A 75 22.67 20.78 -14.53
CA THR A 75 21.79 19.69 -14.93
C THR A 75 20.41 20.21 -15.32
N GLN A 76 19.79 21.03 -14.46
CA GLN A 76 18.48 21.60 -14.74
C GLN A 76 18.48 22.45 -16.01
N LYS A 77 19.46 23.35 -16.15
CA LYS A 77 19.59 24.19 -17.35
C LYS A 77 19.83 23.38 -18.62
N ALA A 78 20.68 22.36 -18.56
CA ALA A 78 20.99 21.53 -19.72
C ALA A 78 19.76 20.80 -20.26
N VAL A 79 18.89 20.32 -19.36
CA VAL A 79 17.61 19.70 -19.71
C VAL A 79 16.60 20.73 -20.23
N GLU A 80 16.46 21.89 -19.56
CA GLU A 80 15.55 22.96 -19.96
C GLU A 80 15.88 23.54 -21.35
N GLU A 81 17.16 23.79 -21.63
CA GLU A 81 17.63 24.29 -22.93
C GLU A 81 17.34 23.32 -24.08
N ARG A 82 17.27 22.02 -23.77
CA ARG A 82 16.91 20.96 -24.72
C ARG A 82 15.40 20.73 -24.82
N SER A 83 14.61 21.35 -23.94
CA SER A 83 13.15 21.14 -23.85
C SER A 83 12.77 19.65 -23.70
N GLU A 84 13.64 18.86 -23.06
CA GLU A 84 13.42 17.44 -22.80
C GLU A 84 12.81 17.25 -21.41
N ARG A 85 12.01 16.19 -21.23
CA ARG A 85 11.42 15.82 -19.93
C ARG A 85 12.06 14.51 -19.46
N PRO A 86 12.98 14.53 -18.48
CA PRO A 86 13.56 13.31 -17.92
C PRO A 86 12.49 12.47 -17.21
N ALA A 87 12.51 11.16 -17.42
CA ALA A 87 11.62 10.21 -16.76
C ALA A 87 11.91 10.06 -15.26
N LEU A 88 13.19 10.21 -14.89
CA LEU A 88 13.70 10.16 -13.52
C LEU A 88 14.73 11.28 -13.33
N THR A 89 15.12 11.52 -12.08
CA THR A 89 16.27 12.38 -11.77
C THR A 89 17.51 11.88 -12.54
N PRO A 90 18.18 12.73 -13.34
CA PRO A 90 19.37 12.33 -14.08
C PRO A 90 20.46 11.79 -13.15
N GLU A 91 21.09 10.70 -13.57
CA GLU A 91 22.23 10.13 -12.86
C GLU A 91 23.49 10.92 -13.21
N ILE A 92 24.27 11.28 -12.19
CA ILE A 92 25.47 12.09 -12.33
C ILE A 92 26.68 11.25 -11.94
N ASP A 93 27.58 11.05 -12.91
CA ASP A 93 28.87 10.40 -12.71
C ASP A 93 29.98 11.46 -12.62
N LEU A 94 30.64 11.51 -11.47
CA LEU A 94 31.66 12.50 -11.12
C LEU A 94 33.07 11.88 -11.25
N PRO A 95 34.05 12.62 -11.79
CA PRO A 95 35.40 12.12 -11.95
C PRO A 95 36.10 12.01 -10.58
N GLU A 96 36.56 10.82 -10.25
CA GLU A 96 37.28 10.57 -8.99
C GLU A 96 38.74 11.04 -9.05
N GLU A 97 39.39 10.95 -10.22
CA GLU A 97 40.84 11.16 -10.35
C GLU A 97 41.30 12.61 -10.09
N ASP A 98 40.41 13.59 -10.27
CA ASP A 98 40.71 15.02 -10.07
C ASP A 98 39.92 15.67 -8.93
N ALA A 99 39.22 14.88 -8.11
CA ALA A 99 38.34 15.38 -7.04
C ALA A 99 39.05 16.36 -6.09
N GLU A 100 40.30 16.11 -5.69
CA GLU A 100 41.05 17.02 -4.81
C GLU A 100 41.37 18.37 -5.47
N LYS A 101 41.67 18.38 -6.77
CA LYS A 101 41.99 19.62 -7.51
C LYS A 101 40.73 20.43 -7.80
N ILE A 102 39.62 19.75 -8.10
CA ILE A 102 38.30 20.38 -8.26
C ILE A 102 37.88 21.02 -6.94
N MET A 103 38.05 20.31 -5.82
CA MET A 103 37.77 20.84 -4.47
C MET A 103 38.66 22.03 -4.07
N ALA A 104 39.84 22.16 -4.67
CA ALA A 104 40.72 23.32 -4.49
C ALA A 104 40.31 24.52 -5.38
N GLY A 105 39.50 24.27 -6.42
CA GLY A 105 39.14 25.24 -7.46
C GLY A 105 40.24 25.41 -8.53
N ASP A 106 41.15 24.44 -8.64
CA ASP A 106 42.32 24.50 -9.52
C ASP A 106 42.15 23.65 -10.80
N ALA A 107 41.04 22.93 -10.92
CA ALA A 107 40.71 22.10 -12.08
C ALA A 107 39.23 22.29 -12.50
N ASP A 108 38.97 22.06 -13.77
CA ASP A 108 37.62 22.10 -14.34
C ASP A 108 36.78 20.95 -13.77
N LEU A 109 35.50 21.20 -13.53
CA LEU A 109 34.54 20.16 -13.17
C LEU A 109 33.93 19.62 -14.47
N SER A 110 34.29 18.39 -14.84
CA SER A 110 33.69 17.64 -15.94
C SER A 110 32.88 16.49 -15.37
N PHE A 111 31.58 16.40 -15.64
CA PHE A 111 30.78 15.25 -15.21
C PHE A 111 29.92 14.70 -16.35
N LYS A 112 29.52 13.44 -16.23
CA LYS A 112 28.57 12.83 -17.15
C LYS A 112 27.19 12.79 -16.50
N MET A 113 26.18 13.04 -17.32
CA MET A 113 24.78 13.05 -16.94
C MET A 113 24.03 12.08 -17.85
N THR A 114 23.42 11.06 -17.26
CA THR A 114 22.67 10.03 -18.00
C THR A 114 21.22 10.01 -17.55
N TYR A 115 20.29 10.09 -18.49
CA TYR A 115 18.86 10.09 -18.23
C TYR A 115 18.08 9.51 -19.42
N ASP A 116 16.90 9.00 -19.11
CA ASP A 116 15.93 8.59 -20.11
C ASP A 116 14.89 9.71 -20.26
N VAL A 117 14.53 10.04 -21.49
CA VAL A 117 13.49 11.03 -21.81
C VAL A 117 12.13 10.33 -21.79
N LEU A 118 11.10 11.02 -21.30
CA LEU A 118 9.72 10.54 -21.40
C LEU A 118 9.32 10.40 -22.88
N PRO A 119 8.66 9.30 -23.27
CA PRO A 119 8.19 9.12 -24.63
C PRO A 119 7.12 10.16 -24.97
N ASP A 120 7.12 10.62 -26.23
CA ASP A 120 6.06 11.46 -26.78
C ASP A 120 5.03 10.57 -27.48
N PHE A 121 3.76 10.70 -27.12
CA PHE A 121 2.65 9.96 -27.69
C PHE A 121 1.37 10.80 -27.69
N ASP A 122 0.54 10.57 -28.71
CA ASP A 122 -0.76 11.21 -28.83
C ASP A 122 -1.79 10.52 -27.95
N ILE A 123 -2.60 11.30 -27.22
CA ILE A 123 -3.70 10.76 -26.42
C ILE A 123 -4.84 10.34 -27.35
N VAL A 124 -5.27 9.09 -27.22
CA VAL A 124 -6.42 8.54 -27.98
C VAL A 124 -7.74 9.20 -27.59
N ASP A 125 -8.69 9.19 -28.52
CA ASP A 125 -10.04 9.67 -28.26
C ASP A 125 -10.83 8.66 -27.41
N PHE A 126 -11.16 9.07 -26.17
CA PHE A 126 -11.87 8.23 -25.21
C PHE A 126 -13.32 7.91 -25.64
N ALA A 127 -13.94 8.72 -26.51
CA ALA A 127 -15.31 8.46 -26.99
C ALA A 127 -15.41 7.15 -27.82
N GLY A 128 -14.28 6.61 -28.29
CA GLY A 128 -14.20 5.32 -28.95
C GLY A 128 -14.12 4.13 -27.99
N ILE A 129 -13.82 4.35 -26.71
CA ILE A 129 -13.65 3.28 -25.71
C ILE A 129 -15.02 2.90 -25.16
N GLU A 130 -15.38 1.62 -25.30
CA GLU A 130 -16.62 1.04 -24.78
C GLU A 130 -16.31 0.23 -23.53
N ILE A 131 -17.01 0.53 -22.43
CA ILE A 131 -16.84 -0.11 -21.14
C ILE A 131 -18.18 -0.64 -20.65
N GLU A 132 -18.22 -1.92 -20.28
CA GLU A 132 -19.41 -2.55 -19.71
C GLU A 132 -19.32 -2.50 -18.18
N ARG A 133 -20.21 -1.75 -17.53
CA ARG A 133 -20.29 -1.64 -16.08
C ARG A 133 -21.26 -2.70 -15.54
N PRO A 134 -20.77 -3.76 -14.88
CA PRO A 134 -21.65 -4.70 -14.20
C PRO A 134 -22.36 -4.00 -13.04
N VAL A 135 -23.66 -4.22 -12.89
CA VAL A 135 -24.45 -3.68 -11.78
C VAL A 135 -25.22 -4.84 -11.15
N VAL A 136 -25.10 -5.01 -9.84
CA VAL A 136 -25.86 -6.01 -9.09
C VAL A 136 -27.08 -5.34 -8.49
N GLU A 137 -28.27 -5.89 -8.75
CA GLU A 137 -29.50 -5.46 -8.09
C GLU A 137 -29.58 -6.11 -6.71
N ILE A 138 -29.67 -5.29 -5.65
CA ILE A 138 -29.74 -5.79 -4.28
C ILE A 138 -31.20 -6.05 -3.93
N GLU A 139 -31.56 -7.32 -3.99
CA GLU A 139 -32.87 -7.79 -3.57
C GLU A 139 -33.07 -7.62 -2.06
N GLN A 140 -34.31 -7.37 -1.65
CA GLN A 140 -34.65 -7.26 -0.23
C GLN A 140 -34.32 -8.53 0.56
N GLY A 141 -34.36 -9.70 -0.10
CA GLY A 141 -34.03 -10.98 0.52
C GLY A 141 -32.58 -11.07 1.03
N GLU A 142 -31.61 -10.53 0.27
CA GLU A 142 -30.20 -10.53 0.69
C GLU A 142 -29.97 -9.60 1.90
N VAL A 143 -30.65 -8.45 1.91
CA VAL A 143 -30.65 -7.53 3.08
C VAL A 143 -31.25 -8.21 4.31
N ASP A 144 -32.38 -8.89 4.15
CA ASP A 144 -33.06 -9.58 5.24
C ASP A 144 -32.24 -10.76 5.78
N GLU A 145 -31.51 -11.49 4.92
CA GLU A 145 -30.60 -12.57 5.30
C GLU A 145 -29.42 -12.03 6.13
N GLN A 146 -28.77 -10.96 5.67
CA GLN A 146 -27.67 -10.32 6.39
C GLN A 146 -28.13 -9.75 7.74
N VAL A 147 -29.32 -9.15 7.80
CA VAL A 147 -29.92 -8.69 9.06
C VAL A 147 -30.20 -9.88 9.99
N ALA A 148 -30.67 -11.01 9.46
CA ALA A 148 -30.88 -12.22 10.25
C ALA A 148 -29.58 -12.81 10.79
N GLU A 149 -28.49 -12.74 10.03
CA GLU A 149 -27.17 -13.15 10.48
C GLU A 149 -26.63 -12.23 11.59
N ILE A 150 -26.78 -10.91 11.44
CA ILE A 150 -26.45 -9.93 12.49
C ILE A 150 -27.26 -10.21 13.75
N ALA A 151 -28.57 -10.50 13.62
CA ALA A 151 -29.44 -10.85 14.73
C ALA A 151 -29.00 -12.14 15.43
N LYS A 152 -28.69 -13.19 14.67
CA LYS A 152 -28.17 -14.46 15.21
C LYS A 152 -26.90 -14.22 16.03
N ASN A 153 -25.97 -13.42 15.52
CA ASN A 153 -24.70 -13.14 16.19
C ASN A 153 -24.83 -12.22 17.41
N ASN A 154 -25.93 -11.48 17.53
CA ASN A 154 -26.22 -10.58 18.66
C ASN A 154 -27.39 -11.08 19.52
N THR A 155 -27.68 -12.38 19.46
CA THR A 155 -28.76 -13.00 20.25
C THR A 155 -28.48 -12.78 21.74
N PRO A 156 -29.43 -12.21 22.51
CA PRO A 156 -29.29 -12.14 23.96
C PRO A 156 -29.31 -13.57 24.52
N PHE A 157 -28.53 -13.81 25.57
CA PHE A 157 -28.51 -15.10 26.25
C PHE A 157 -29.02 -14.92 27.67
N ASP A 158 -30.08 -15.65 28.01
CA ASP A 158 -30.69 -15.64 29.33
C ASP A 158 -30.20 -16.84 30.13
N THR A 159 -29.74 -16.60 31.36
CA THR A 159 -29.29 -17.65 32.26
C THR A 159 -30.39 -18.71 32.43
N LYS A 160 -30.03 -20.00 32.29
CA LYS A 160 -30.97 -21.10 32.47
C LYS A 160 -30.52 -22.07 33.55
N ASP A 161 -31.50 -22.58 34.29
CA ASP A 161 -31.32 -23.70 35.21
C ASP A 161 -31.50 -25.02 34.46
N GLY A 162 -30.42 -25.51 33.84
CA GLY A 162 -30.48 -26.70 32.99
C GLY A 162 -29.11 -27.25 32.61
N ALA A 163 -29.11 -28.43 32.00
CA ALA A 163 -27.92 -28.96 31.34
C ALA A 163 -27.69 -28.19 30.02
N ALA A 164 -26.43 -28.00 29.66
CA ALA A 164 -26.05 -27.36 28.41
C ALA A 164 -26.41 -28.24 27.20
N GLU A 165 -26.90 -27.62 26.15
CA GLU A 165 -27.32 -28.21 24.89
C GLU A 165 -26.69 -27.41 23.75
N ASN A 166 -26.67 -27.97 22.53
CA ASN A 166 -26.21 -27.23 21.36
C ASN A 166 -27.04 -25.95 21.18
N GLY A 167 -26.36 -24.83 20.98
CA GLY A 167 -26.95 -23.49 20.89
C GLY A 167 -26.90 -22.69 22.19
N ASP A 168 -26.64 -23.31 23.35
CA ASP A 168 -26.45 -22.57 24.61
C ASP A 168 -25.08 -21.91 24.70
N ARG A 169 -25.01 -20.79 25.43
CA ARG A 169 -23.74 -20.18 25.85
C ARG A 169 -23.33 -20.72 27.21
N VAL A 170 -22.11 -21.25 27.27
CA VAL A 170 -21.46 -21.70 28.50
C VAL A 170 -20.37 -20.69 28.86
N THR A 171 -20.47 -20.09 30.04
CA THR A 171 -19.40 -19.30 30.63
C THR A 171 -18.58 -20.22 31.52
N MET A 172 -17.27 -20.32 31.29
CA MET A 172 -16.40 -21.24 32.00
C MET A 172 -15.01 -20.65 32.26
N SER A 173 -14.33 -21.17 33.28
CA SER A 173 -12.88 -21.04 33.35
C SER A 173 -12.24 -22.33 32.84
N TYR A 174 -11.20 -22.22 32.02
CA TYR A 174 -10.45 -23.38 31.56
C TYR A 174 -8.94 -23.18 31.70
N LEU A 175 -8.24 -24.29 31.93
CA LEU A 175 -6.78 -24.35 31.94
C LEU A 175 -6.31 -25.53 31.11
N GLY A 176 -5.77 -25.24 29.93
CA GLY A 176 -5.19 -26.20 29.01
C GLY A 176 -3.79 -26.63 29.42
N LYS A 177 -3.54 -27.94 29.35
CA LYS A 177 -2.27 -28.58 29.66
C LYS A 177 -1.88 -29.57 28.58
N ILE A 178 -0.60 -29.61 28.25
CA ILE A 178 0.02 -30.63 27.38
C ILE A 178 1.04 -31.36 28.25
N ASP A 179 0.96 -32.69 28.28
CA ASP A 179 1.83 -33.53 29.13
C ASP A 179 1.85 -33.12 30.63
N GLY A 180 0.76 -32.49 31.09
CA GLY A 180 0.60 -32.01 32.47
C GLY A 180 1.10 -30.59 32.74
N GLU A 181 1.73 -29.93 31.76
CA GLU A 181 2.21 -28.54 31.87
C GLU A 181 1.26 -27.56 31.16
N PRO A 182 0.89 -26.43 31.81
CA PRO A 182 0.11 -25.38 31.15
C PRO A 182 0.87 -24.77 29.97
N PHE A 183 0.14 -24.43 28.90
CA PHE A 183 0.71 -23.75 27.73
C PHE A 183 0.13 -22.33 27.57
N GLU A 184 0.88 -21.46 26.90
CA GLU A 184 0.50 -20.06 26.67
C GLU A 184 -0.72 -19.96 25.73
N GLY A 185 -1.68 -19.11 26.07
CA GLY A 185 -2.95 -18.99 25.33
C GLY A 185 -3.98 -20.08 25.64
N GLY A 186 -3.64 -21.07 26.49
CA GLY A 186 -4.54 -22.16 26.88
C GLY A 186 -5.42 -21.89 28.10
N ALA A 187 -5.48 -20.66 28.61
CA ALA A 187 -6.20 -20.37 29.85
C ALA A 187 -7.07 -19.10 29.74
N ASP A 188 -8.31 -19.19 30.20
CA ASP A 188 -9.21 -18.06 30.40
C ASP A 188 -10.05 -18.33 31.65
N GLU A 189 -10.26 -17.31 32.47
CA GLU A 189 -11.11 -17.41 33.65
C GLU A 189 -12.59 -17.17 33.33
N ASN A 190 -12.94 -16.46 32.26
CA ASN A 190 -14.33 -16.12 31.93
C ASN A 190 -14.63 -16.32 30.44
N GLY A 191 -14.05 -17.36 29.85
CA GLY A 191 -14.30 -17.73 28.47
C GLY A 191 -15.79 -18.02 28.27
N GLN A 192 -16.36 -17.44 27.21
CA GLN A 192 -17.74 -17.67 26.80
C GLN A 192 -17.74 -18.43 25.49
N LEU A 193 -18.51 -19.52 25.43
CA LEU A 193 -18.58 -20.38 24.25
C LEU A 193 -20.03 -20.75 23.97
N VAL A 194 -20.49 -20.52 22.75
CA VAL A 194 -21.76 -21.07 22.28
C VAL A 194 -21.52 -22.47 21.75
N LEU A 195 -22.19 -23.47 22.33
CA LEU A 195 -22.02 -24.87 21.94
C LEU A 195 -22.56 -25.12 20.52
N GLY A 196 -21.78 -25.79 19.69
CA GLY A 196 -22.07 -26.01 18.27
C GLY A 196 -21.66 -24.85 17.37
N SER A 197 -20.90 -23.87 17.86
CA SER A 197 -20.40 -22.74 17.06
C SER A 197 -19.15 -23.11 16.25
N GLY A 198 -18.41 -24.15 16.68
CA GLY A 198 -17.15 -24.53 16.04
C GLY A 198 -16.04 -23.51 16.26
N GLN A 199 -16.19 -22.60 17.24
CA GLN A 199 -15.17 -21.62 17.59
C GLN A 199 -13.99 -22.25 18.32
N PHE A 200 -14.22 -23.38 18.99
CA PHE A 200 -13.19 -24.12 19.72
C PHE A 200 -12.71 -25.34 18.92
N ILE A 201 -11.62 -25.95 19.40
CA ILE A 201 -11.02 -27.14 18.81
C ILE A 201 -12.07 -28.25 18.68
N PRO A 202 -12.15 -28.97 17.54
CA PRO A 202 -13.08 -30.08 17.36
C PRO A 202 -13.03 -31.09 18.51
N GLY A 203 -14.21 -31.48 19.01
CA GLY A 203 -14.36 -32.39 20.15
C GLY A 203 -14.35 -31.72 21.53
N PHE A 204 -14.04 -30.43 21.63
CA PHE A 204 -14.09 -29.68 22.89
C PHE A 204 -15.54 -29.40 23.29
N GLU A 205 -16.32 -28.82 22.39
CA GLU A 205 -17.72 -28.43 22.61
C GLU A 205 -18.61 -29.64 22.94
N ASP A 206 -18.39 -30.77 22.26
CA ASP A 206 -19.16 -32.01 22.43
C ASP A 206 -19.09 -32.57 23.87
N GLN A 207 -17.97 -32.38 24.56
CA GLN A 207 -17.77 -32.86 25.93
C GLN A 207 -18.41 -31.95 26.98
N LEU A 208 -18.73 -30.72 26.60
CA LEU A 208 -19.44 -29.74 27.44
C LEU A 208 -20.95 -29.85 27.32
N VAL A 209 -21.47 -30.48 26.26
CA VAL A 209 -22.89 -30.84 26.17
C VAL A 209 -23.29 -31.68 27.39
N GLY A 210 -24.40 -31.31 28.02
CA GLY A 210 -24.93 -31.90 29.23
C GLY A 210 -24.34 -31.34 30.54
N ALA A 211 -23.33 -30.47 30.50
CA ALA A 211 -22.75 -29.87 31.70
C ALA A 211 -23.71 -28.85 32.35
N LYS A 212 -23.63 -28.68 33.67
CA LYS A 212 -24.41 -27.70 34.43
C LYS A 212 -23.50 -26.64 35.05
N ALA A 213 -24.10 -25.51 35.41
CA ALA A 213 -23.41 -24.51 36.22
C ALA A 213 -22.87 -25.14 37.52
N GLY A 214 -21.59 -24.92 37.79
CA GLY A 214 -20.83 -25.50 38.90
C GLY A 214 -20.13 -26.83 38.60
N ASP A 215 -20.30 -27.42 37.42
CA ASP A 215 -19.62 -28.67 37.06
C ASP A 215 -18.13 -28.43 36.76
N GLU A 216 -17.29 -29.32 37.27
CA GLU A 216 -15.87 -29.43 36.90
C GLU A 216 -15.69 -30.64 35.97
N LYS A 217 -15.05 -30.44 34.83
CA LYS A 217 -14.80 -31.48 33.82
C LYS A 217 -13.37 -31.36 33.29
N VAL A 218 -12.77 -32.50 32.97
CA VAL A 218 -11.54 -32.55 32.19
C VAL A 218 -11.93 -32.87 30.76
N VAL A 219 -11.65 -31.95 29.84
CA VAL A 219 -11.93 -32.09 28.41
C VAL A 219 -10.63 -32.49 27.71
N GLU A 220 -10.60 -33.67 27.10
CA GLU A 220 -9.42 -34.17 26.38
C GLU A 220 -9.64 -34.01 24.88
N VAL A 221 -8.78 -33.25 24.21
CA VAL A 221 -8.85 -32.99 22.77
C VAL A 221 -7.47 -33.06 22.14
N SER A 222 -7.43 -33.36 20.84
CA SER A 222 -6.21 -33.26 20.04
C SER A 222 -6.31 -32.04 19.14
N PHE A 223 -5.24 -31.24 19.11
CA PHE A 223 -5.14 -30.16 18.14
C PHE A 223 -5.05 -30.73 16.72
N PRO A 224 -5.69 -30.09 15.72
CA PRO A 224 -5.51 -30.43 14.32
C PRO A 224 -4.02 -30.40 13.90
N GLU A 225 -3.65 -31.18 12.88
CA GLU A 225 -2.28 -31.19 12.36
C GLU A 225 -1.88 -29.86 11.70
N ASP A 226 -2.86 -29.11 11.22
CA ASP A 226 -2.74 -27.81 10.54
C ASP A 226 -2.94 -26.60 11.47
N TYR A 227 -2.82 -26.80 12.80
CA TYR A 227 -3.07 -25.72 13.75
C TYR A 227 -2.02 -24.59 13.65
N PRO A 228 -2.42 -23.29 13.60
CA PRO A 228 -1.50 -22.17 13.36
C PRO A 228 -0.31 -22.07 14.34
N ALA A 229 -0.51 -22.55 15.57
CA ALA A 229 0.56 -22.67 16.54
C ALA A 229 1.28 -24.02 16.38
N ALA A 230 2.40 -24.02 15.66
CA ALA A 230 3.19 -25.22 15.35
C ALA A 230 3.61 -26.05 16.59
N HIS A 231 3.71 -25.41 17.76
CA HIS A 231 4.04 -26.09 19.02
C HIS A 231 2.87 -26.84 19.65
N LEU A 232 1.63 -26.61 19.18
CA LEU A 232 0.39 -27.25 19.64
C LEU A 232 -0.15 -28.25 18.60
N ALA A 233 0.14 -28.05 17.32
CA ALA A 233 -0.34 -28.89 16.21
C ALA A 233 -0.14 -30.40 16.46
N GLY A 234 -1.19 -31.19 16.25
CA GLY A 234 -1.19 -32.65 16.43
C GLY A 234 -1.02 -33.17 17.86
N LYS A 235 -0.87 -32.29 18.87
CA LYS A 235 -0.70 -32.72 20.26
C LYS A 235 -2.04 -32.96 20.95
N ALA A 236 -2.05 -33.91 21.87
CA ALA A 236 -3.15 -34.10 22.80
C ALA A 236 -3.01 -33.11 23.96
N ALA A 237 -4.12 -32.47 24.33
CA ALA A 237 -4.20 -31.56 25.46
C ALA A 237 -5.41 -31.90 26.33
N ALA A 238 -5.24 -31.69 27.63
CA ALA A 238 -6.30 -31.80 28.62
C ALA A 238 -6.63 -30.41 29.16
N PHE A 239 -7.91 -30.05 29.15
CA PHE A 239 -8.40 -28.79 29.67
C PHE A 239 -9.19 -29.05 30.95
N ASP A 240 -8.71 -28.49 32.06
CA ASP A 240 -9.48 -28.46 33.29
C ASP A 240 -10.52 -27.34 33.17
N VAL A 241 -11.79 -27.69 32.98
CA VAL A 241 -12.89 -26.76 32.75
C VAL A 241 -13.79 -26.71 33.97
N VAL A 242 -14.10 -25.50 34.44
CA VAL A 242 -15.13 -25.24 35.46
C VAL A 242 -16.22 -24.40 34.83
N VAL A 243 -17.41 -24.99 34.71
CA VAL A 243 -18.58 -24.30 34.15
C VAL A 243 -19.15 -23.36 35.21
N LYS A 244 -19.17 -22.07 34.92
CA LYS A 244 -19.68 -21.04 35.83
C LYS A 244 -21.17 -20.78 35.59
N GLU A 245 -21.57 -20.71 34.33
CA GLU A 245 -22.93 -20.35 33.93
C GLU A 245 -23.31 -21.07 32.63
N VAL A 246 -24.59 -21.44 32.52
CA VAL A 246 -25.20 -21.89 31.26
C VAL A 246 -26.37 -20.95 30.97
N ALA A 247 -26.40 -20.40 29.76
CA ALA A 247 -27.44 -19.49 29.31
C ALA A 247 -28.01 -19.98 27.97
N ALA A 248 -29.33 -20.00 27.84
CA ALA A 248 -30.00 -20.31 26.58
C ALA A 248 -30.06 -19.07 25.70
N PRO A 249 -30.04 -19.24 24.36
CA PRO A 249 -30.36 -18.14 23.46
C PRO A 249 -31.80 -17.69 23.72
N GLY A 250 -31.99 -16.40 23.96
CA GLY A 250 -33.30 -15.78 24.03
C GLY A 250 -33.96 -15.70 22.65
N GLU A 251 -35.23 -15.30 22.62
CA GLU A 251 -35.90 -14.97 21.35
C GLU A 251 -35.36 -13.64 20.82
N ALA A 252 -34.48 -13.69 19.82
CA ALA A 252 -34.10 -12.51 19.06
C ALA A 252 -35.21 -12.19 18.05
N THR A 253 -36.15 -11.32 18.43
CA THR A 253 -37.08 -10.72 17.47
C THR A 253 -36.33 -9.66 16.67
N ILE A 254 -36.33 -9.80 15.34
CA ILE A 254 -35.75 -8.80 14.45
C ILE A 254 -36.74 -7.63 14.35
N ASP A 255 -36.67 -6.72 15.30
CA ASP A 255 -37.54 -5.55 15.41
C ASP A 255 -36.76 -4.27 15.79
N ASP A 256 -37.50 -3.17 16.03
CA ASP A 256 -36.91 -1.89 16.42
C ASP A 256 -36.20 -1.94 17.79
N GLU A 257 -36.55 -2.87 18.68
CA GLU A 257 -35.88 -3.03 19.97
C GLU A 257 -34.52 -3.69 19.79
N PHE A 258 -34.41 -4.69 18.91
CA PHE A 258 -33.13 -5.26 18.51
C PHE A 258 -32.19 -4.20 17.92
N ALA A 259 -32.69 -3.39 16.98
CA ALA A 259 -31.89 -2.32 16.38
C ALA A 259 -31.41 -1.30 17.43
N LYS A 260 -32.26 -0.94 18.40
CA LYS A 260 -31.86 -0.09 19.54
C LYS A 260 -30.80 -0.72 20.43
N GLY A 261 -30.84 -2.03 20.61
CA GLY A 261 -29.78 -2.80 21.29
C GLY A 261 -28.41 -2.63 20.63
N LEU A 262 -28.37 -2.46 19.30
CA LEU A 262 -27.17 -2.18 18.52
C LEU A 262 -26.81 -0.67 18.46
N GLY A 263 -27.58 0.19 19.11
CA GLY A 263 -27.39 1.64 19.10
C GLY A 263 -28.01 2.36 17.88
N LEU A 264 -28.91 1.71 17.15
CA LEU A 264 -29.64 2.28 16.01
C LEU A 264 -31.05 2.74 16.40
N GLU A 265 -31.67 3.60 15.59
CA GLU A 265 -33.00 4.14 15.93
C GLU A 265 -34.16 3.18 15.62
N SER A 266 -34.02 2.38 14.55
CA SER A 266 -35.07 1.47 14.06
C SER A 266 -34.47 0.31 13.25
N LEU A 267 -35.29 -0.72 13.00
CA LEU A 267 -34.95 -1.81 12.09
C LEU A 267 -34.74 -1.32 10.65
N GLU A 268 -35.48 -0.30 10.24
CA GLU A 268 -35.31 0.30 8.90
C GLU A 268 -33.91 0.91 8.76
N ASN A 269 -33.42 1.63 9.78
CA ASN A 269 -32.06 2.17 9.78
C ASN A 269 -31.01 1.04 9.69
N LEU A 270 -31.25 -0.10 10.36
CA LEU A 270 -30.36 -1.26 10.25
C LEU A 270 -30.35 -1.81 8.82
N LYS A 271 -31.53 -1.96 8.19
CA LYS A 271 -31.65 -2.43 6.81
C LYS A 271 -30.99 -1.47 5.82
N GLU A 272 -31.13 -0.15 6.01
CA GLU A 272 -30.47 0.87 5.18
C GLU A 272 -28.94 0.79 5.30
N ILE A 273 -28.41 0.63 6.51
CA ILE A 273 -26.96 0.48 6.73
C ILE A 273 -26.44 -0.80 6.07
N VAL A 274 -27.12 -1.93 6.27
CA VAL A 274 -26.75 -3.21 5.66
C VAL A 274 -26.81 -3.10 4.13
N ARG A 275 -27.86 -2.50 3.58
CA ARG A 275 -27.97 -2.25 2.14
C ARG A 275 -26.80 -1.39 1.64
N GLY A 276 -26.48 -0.29 2.32
CA GLY A 276 -25.34 0.57 1.95
C GLY A 276 -23.99 -0.15 2.04
N GLN A 277 -23.83 -1.09 2.97
CA GLN A 277 -22.63 -1.93 3.06
C GLN A 277 -22.52 -2.88 1.87
N ILE A 278 -23.61 -3.55 1.49
CA ILE A 278 -23.68 -4.44 0.32
C ILE A 278 -23.44 -3.64 -0.97
N GLU A 279 -24.08 -2.47 -1.11
CA GLU A 279 -23.85 -1.53 -2.22
C GLU A 279 -22.39 -1.10 -2.32
N GLY A 280 -21.75 -0.79 -1.19
CA GLY A 280 -20.34 -0.44 -1.13
C GLY A 280 -19.44 -1.59 -1.59
N GLN A 281 -19.71 -2.81 -1.15
CA GLN A 281 -18.95 -4.00 -1.53
C GLN A 281 -19.04 -4.27 -3.04
N PHE A 282 -20.26 -4.36 -3.60
CA PHE A 282 -20.45 -4.57 -5.03
C PHE A 282 -19.97 -3.39 -5.87
N GLY A 283 -20.08 -2.17 -5.34
CA GLY A 283 -19.55 -0.96 -5.96
C GLY A 283 -18.03 -1.00 -6.11
N GLN A 284 -17.30 -1.47 -5.09
CA GLN A 284 -15.84 -1.64 -5.17
C GLN A 284 -15.44 -2.70 -6.20
N MET A 285 -16.10 -3.85 -6.20
CA MET A 285 -15.86 -4.91 -7.18
C MET A 285 -16.14 -4.44 -8.62
N THR A 286 -17.28 -3.77 -8.82
CA THR A 286 -17.65 -3.15 -10.10
C THR A 286 -16.60 -2.13 -10.53
N ARG A 287 -16.11 -1.31 -9.59
CA ARG A 287 -15.09 -0.30 -9.85
C ARG A 287 -13.78 -0.93 -10.30
N GLN A 288 -13.31 -1.96 -9.62
CA GLN A 288 -12.11 -2.73 -10.00
C GLN A 288 -12.25 -3.29 -11.42
N ARG A 289 -13.39 -3.90 -11.72
CA ARG A 289 -13.70 -4.48 -13.03
C ARG A 289 -13.74 -3.44 -14.16
N VAL A 290 -14.40 -2.30 -13.93
CA VAL A 290 -14.49 -1.18 -14.89
C VAL A 290 -13.11 -0.56 -15.13
N LYS A 291 -12.35 -0.33 -14.06
CA LYS A 291 -10.99 0.22 -14.13
C LYS A 291 -10.09 -0.71 -14.95
N ARG A 292 -10.14 -2.02 -14.71
CA ARG A 292 -9.36 -2.98 -15.48
C ARG A 292 -9.72 -2.96 -16.96
N GLN A 293 -11.02 -3.03 -17.31
CA GLN A 293 -11.46 -2.95 -18.71
C GLN A 293 -10.92 -1.70 -19.41
N LEU A 294 -10.92 -0.56 -18.73
CA LEU A 294 -10.34 0.67 -19.26
C LEU A 294 -8.85 0.50 -19.51
N LEU A 295 -8.10 0.02 -18.52
CA LEU A 295 -6.65 -0.18 -18.64
C LEU A 295 -6.27 -1.21 -19.72
N ASP A 296 -7.03 -2.30 -19.86
CA ASP A 296 -6.87 -3.29 -20.95
C ASP A 296 -7.05 -2.60 -22.32
N LYS A 297 -8.12 -1.81 -22.48
CA LYS A 297 -8.40 -1.10 -23.72
C LYS A 297 -7.32 -0.08 -24.06
N LEU A 298 -6.77 0.61 -23.06
CA LEU A 298 -5.65 1.52 -23.29
C LEU A 298 -4.39 0.76 -23.72
N ASP A 299 -4.08 -0.37 -23.09
CA ASP A 299 -2.89 -1.16 -23.44
C ASP A 299 -2.94 -1.68 -24.87
N GLU A 300 -4.12 -2.03 -25.39
CA GLU A 300 -4.34 -2.38 -26.81
C GLU A 300 -4.00 -1.22 -27.78
N HIS A 301 -4.16 0.02 -27.33
CA HIS A 301 -3.99 1.21 -28.17
C HIS A 301 -2.59 1.81 -28.13
N TYR A 302 -1.89 1.70 -27.00
CA TYR A 302 -0.59 2.33 -26.82
C TYR A 302 0.55 1.33 -27.02
N SER A 303 1.46 1.67 -27.92
CA SER A 303 2.73 0.96 -28.11
C SER A 303 3.82 1.98 -28.39
N PHE A 304 4.72 2.14 -27.42
CA PHE A 304 5.87 3.05 -27.50
C PHE A 304 7.03 2.49 -26.67
N GLU A 305 8.25 2.96 -26.96
CA GLU A 305 9.43 2.61 -26.18
C GLU A 305 9.30 3.12 -24.75
N LEU A 306 9.71 2.31 -23.78
CA LEU A 306 9.64 2.68 -22.36
C LEU A 306 11.02 3.12 -21.87
N PRO A 307 11.10 4.13 -20.99
CA PRO A 307 12.33 4.44 -20.27
C PRO A 307 12.84 3.21 -19.51
N GLU A 308 14.03 2.72 -19.86
CA GLU A 308 14.57 1.46 -19.33
C GLU A 308 14.72 1.50 -17.81
N LYS A 309 15.17 2.63 -17.26
CA LYS A 309 15.30 2.78 -15.81
C LYS A 309 13.96 2.73 -15.08
N LEU A 310 12.88 3.24 -15.69
CA LEU A 310 11.54 3.11 -15.10
C LEU A 310 11.08 1.65 -15.13
N LEU A 311 11.25 0.99 -16.28
CA LEU A 311 10.92 -0.42 -16.43
C LEU A 311 11.66 -1.29 -15.42
N ASP A 312 12.97 -1.12 -15.30
CA ASP A 312 13.77 -1.91 -14.37
C ASP A 312 13.36 -1.62 -12.91
N SER A 313 13.06 -0.36 -12.56
CA SER A 313 12.58 -0.03 -11.21
C SER A 313 11.22 -0.65 -10.89
N GLU A 314 10.29 -0.68 -11.84
CA GLU A 314 8.98 -1.32 -11.67
C GLU A 314 9.13 -2.84 -11.60
N PHE A 315 9.96 -3.41 -12.46
CA PHE A 315 10.27 -4.84 -12.45
C PHE A 315 10.87 -5.27 -11.11
N ASP A 316 11.83 -4.52 -10.55
CA ASP A 316 12.43 -4.81 -9.25
C ASP A 316 11.40 -4.80 -8.10
N VAL A 317 10.40 -3.91 -8.18
CA VAL A 317 9.30 -3.85 -7.20
C VAL A 317 8.42 -5.09 -7.31
N VAL A 318 7.98 -5.43 -8.52
CA VAL A 318 7.16 -6.61 -8.79
C VAL A 318 7.90 -7.89 -8.41
N TRP A 319 9.15 -8.01 -8.84
CA TRP A 319 9.97 -9.20 -8.60
C TRP A 319 10.25 -9.42 -7.11
N ARG A 320 10.49 -8.36 -6.34
CA ARG A 320 10.66 -8.47 -4.89
C ARG A 320 9.41 -9.01 -4.20
N GLN A 321 8.23 -8.59 -4.63
CA GLN A 321 6.97 -9.09 -4.08
C GLN A 321 6.82 -10.61 -4.36
N VAL A 322 7.12 -11.05 -5.59
CA VAL A 322 7.13 -12.46 -5.96
C VAL A 322 8.10 -13.26 -5.08
N GLU A 323 9.32 -12.77 -4.90
CA GLU A 323 10.31 -13.42 -4.03
C GLU A 323 9.86 -13.50 -2.56
N GLU A 324 9.19 -12.47 -2.05
CA GLU A 324 8.65 -12.44 -0.69
C GLU A 324 7.49 -13.42 -0.52
N ASP A 325 6.59 -13.49 -1.50
CA ASP A 325 5.45 -14.41 -1.50
C ASP A 325 5.90 -15.87 -1.62
N MET A 326 6.89 -16.16 -2.47
CA MET A 326 7.50 -17.49 -2.56
C MET A 326 8.18 -17.91 -1.25
N LYS A 327 8.94 -17.00 -0.63
CA LYS A 327 9.57 -17.25 0.68
C LYS A 327 8.53 -17.49 1.77
N ARG A 328 7.43 -16.73 1.78
CA ARG A 328 6.34 -16.87 2.75
C ARG A 328 5.61 -18.21 2.62
N ASN A 329 5.44 -18.68 1.39
CA ASN A 329 4.72 -19.92 1.09
C ASN A 329 5.64 -21.15 0.97
N GLU A 330 6.95 -20.99 1.22
CA GLU A 330 7.97 -22.04 1.07
C GLU A 330 7.96 -22.75 -0.30
N LYS A 331 7.59 -22.02 -1.35
CA LYS A 331 7.51 -22.52 -2.73
C LYS A 331 8.76 -22.19 -3.54
N THR A 332 9.01 -23.01 -4.56
CA THR A 332 10.01 -22.79 -5.61
C THR A 332 9.33 -22.61 -6.97
N PHE A 333 10.03 -22.04 -7.96
CA PHE A 333 9.50 -21.91 -9.32
C PHE A 333 9.23 -23.29 -9.95
N GLU A 334 9.97 -24.32 -9.53
CA GLU A 334 9.74 -25.71 -9.95
C GLU A 334 8.39 -26.25 -9.44
N ASP A 335 7.90 -25.76 -8.28
CA ASP A 335 6.57 -26.13 -7.75
C ASP A 335 5.41 -25.47 -8.55
N GLU A 336 5.73 -24.49 -9.39
CA GLU A 336 4.79 -23.77 -10.28
C GLU A 336 4.99 -24.15 -11.76
N ASP A 337 5.69 -25.25 -12.03
CA ASP A 337 5.98 -25.76 -13.38
C ASP A 337 6.66 -24.72 -14.31
N THR A 338 7.43 -23.77 -13.74
CA THR A 338 8.13 -22.70 -14.49
C THR A 338 9.61 -22.58 -14.09
N THR A 339 10.40 -21.85 -14.88
CA THR A 339 11.79 -21.50 -14.53
C THR A 339 11.91 -20.06 -14.06
N GLU A 340 12.93 -19.74 -13.26
CA GLU A 340 13.17 -18.36 -12.83
C GLU A 340 13.33 -17.41 -14.02
N GLU A 341 13.99 -17.85 -15.11
CA GLU A 341 14.16 -17.01 -16.31
C GLU A 341 12.84 -16.77 -17.03
N GLU A 342 11.97 -17.79 -17.16
CA GLU A 342 10.65 -17.66 -17.77
C GLU A 342 9.73 -16.79 -16.91
N ALA A 343 9.70 -17.01 -15.59
CA ALA A 343 8.96 -16.18 -14.65
C ALA A 343 9.43 -14.71 -14.75
N LYS A 344 10.74 -14.43 -14.75
CA LYS A 344 11.27 -13.08 -14.93
C LYS A 344 10.80 -12.46 -16.24
N ALA A 345 10.77 -13.22 -17.34
CA ALA A 345 10.30 -12.71 -18.62
C ALA A 345 8.79 -12.37 -18.59
N GLU A 346 7.97 -13.15 -17.89
CA GLU A 346 6.54 -12.87 -17.71
C GLU A 346 6.31 -11.65 -16.81
N TYR A 347 6.94 -11.59 -15.64
CA TYR A 347 6.84 -10.43 -14.75
C TYR A 347 7.42 -9.16 -15.38
N ARG A 348 8.41 -9.27 -16.27
CA ARG A 348 8.88 -8.11 -17.04
C ARG A 348 7.81 -7.57 -17.99
N LYS A 349 7.00 -8.42 -18.63
CA LYS A 349 5.85 -7.95 -19.44
C LYS A 349 4.79 -7.24 -18.58
N ILE A 350 4.55 -7.74 -17.38
CA ILE A 350 3.65 -7.08 -16.42
C ILE A 350 4.19 -5.69 -16.05
N ALA A 351 5.49 -5.59 -15.74
CA ALA A 351 6.14 -4.31 -15.47
C ALA A 351 6.09 -3.35 -16.68
N GLU A 352 6.33 -3.84 -17.90
CA GLU A 352 6.19 -3.04 -19.13
C GLU A 352 4.79 -2.45 -19.26
N ARG A 353 3.76 -3.27 -19.04
CA ARG A 353 2.37 -2.84 -19.08
C ARG A 353 2.08 -1.80 -18.00
N ARG A 354 2.53 -2.00 -16.76
CA ARG A 354 2.34 -1.05 -15.65
C ARG A 354 3.01 0.30 -15.93
N VAL A 355 4.26 0.30 -16.40
CA VAL A 355 4.98 1.54 -16.74
C VAL A 355 4.30 2.25 -17.90
N ARG A 356 3.91 1.53 -18.96
CA ARG A 356 3.21 2.11 -20.12
C ARG A 356 1.92 2.80 -19.70
N LEU A 357 1.05 2.10 -18.98
CA LEU A 357 -0.22 2.63 -18.53
C LEU A 357 -0.03 3.76 -17.52
N GLY A 358 0.93 3.65 -16.61
CA GLY A 358 1.29 4.72 -15.68
C GLY A 358 1.70 6.01 -16.38
N LEU A 359 2.52 5.91 -17.44
CA LEU A 359 2.92 7.05 -18.27
C LEU A 359 1.71 7.67 -19.01
N VAL A 360 0.84 6.83 -19.57
CA VAL A 360 -0.39 7.27 -20.23
C VAL A 360 -1.29 8.03 -19.26
N LEU A 361 -1.56 7.47 -18.07
CA LEU A 361 -2.38 8.11 -17.06
C LEU A 361 -1.75 9.42 -16.56
N SER A 362 -0.43 9.45 -16.36
CA SER A 362 0.29 10.66 -15.96
C SER A 362 0.12 11.77 -16.99
N GLU A 363 0.35 11.46 -18.27
CA GLU A 363 0.24 12.44 -19.36
C GLU A 363 -1.21 12.95 -19.56
N ILE A 364 -2.20 12.06 -19.41
CA ILE A 364 -3.62 12.45 -19.44
C ILE A 364 -3.94 13.39 -18.28
N GLY A 365 -3.56 13.02 -17.05
CA GLY A 365 -3.85 13.84 -15.88
C GLY A 365 -3.16 15.21 -15.95
N GLU A 366 -1.91 15.26 -16.41
CA GLU A 366 -1.17 16.51 -16.58
C GLU A 366 -1.79 17.42 -17.65
N LYS A 367 -2.07 16.90 -18.86
CA LYS A 367 -2.68 17.69 -19.95
C LYS A 367 -4.06 18.25 -19.60
N ASN A 368 -4.79 17.57 -18.72
CA ASN A 368 -6.12 17.98 -18.27
C ASN A 368 -6.12 18.70 -16.91
N GLY A 369 -4.93 18.94 -16.33
CA GLY A 369 -4.80 19.68 -15.07
C GLY A 369 -5.43 18.99 -13.85
N ILE A 370 -5.50 17.66 -13.86
CA ILE A 370 -6.00 16.86 -12.74
C ILE A 370 -5.01 16.98 -11.59
N GLN A 371 -5.52 17.26 -10.39
CA GLN A 371 -4.69 17.42 -9.19
C GLN A 371 -5.38 16.80 -7.97
N VAL A 372 -4.56 16.23 -7.08
CA VAL A 372 -5.02 15.79 -5.76
C VAL A 372 -4.94 16.96 -4.81
N THR A 373 -6.09 17.34 -4.28
CA THR A 373 -6.24 18.42 -3.30
C THR A 373 -5.68 18.01 -1.94
N ASP A 374 -5.31 18.99 -1.13
CA ASP A 374 -4.83 18.73 0.23
C ASP A 374 -5.93 18.10 1.11
N GLU A 375 -7.20 18.43 0.86
CA GLU A 375 -8.35 17.85 1.58
C GLU A 375 -8.50 16.35 1.30
N GLU A 376 -8.34 15.92 0.05
CA GLU A 376 -8.36 14.51 -0.34
C GLU A 376 -7.20 13.75 0.30
N LEU A 377 -6.00 14.33 0.29
CA LEU A 377 -4.82 13.73 0.91
C LEU A 377 -4.98 13.62 2.44
N GLN A 378 -5.56 14.64 3.08
CA GLN A 378 -5.86 14.59 4.52
C GLN A 378 -6.86 13.49 4.84
N ARG A 379 -7.92 13.34 4.03
CA ARG A 379 -8.92 12.26 4.21
C ARG A 379 -8.26 10.88 4.12
N ALA A 380 -7.46 10.64 3.09
CA ALA A 380 -6.74 9.38 2.94
C ALA A 380 -5.77 9.11 4.09
N LEU A 381 -5.09 10.14 4.61
CA LEU A 381 -4.25 10.01 5.79
C LEU A 381 -5.07 9.61 7.03
N TYR A 382 -6.24 10.23 7.26
CA TYR A 382 -7.10 9.86 8.38
C TYR A 382 -7.63 8.44 8.26
N ASP A 383 -8.03 8.01 7.05
CA ASP A 383 -8.49 6.65 6.82
C ASP A 383 -7.36 5.64 7.06
N ARG A 384 -6.13 5.96 6.64
CA ARG A 384 -4.95 5.14 6.94
C ARG A 384 -4.66 5.08 8.44
N VAL A 385 -4.77 6.19 9.17
CA VAL A 385 -4.57 6.24 10.62
C VAL A 385 -5.60 5.39 11.37
N ARG A 386 -6.86 5.40 10.93
CA ARG A 386 -7.95 4.59 11.54
C ARG A 386 -7.73 3.08 11.43
N GLN A 387 -6.91 2.63 10.49
CA GLN A 387 -6.55 1.21 10.34
C GLN A 387 -5.58 0.73 11.44
N PHE A 388 -5.02 1.63 12.27
CA PHE A 388 -4.07 1.28 13.32
C PHE A 388 -4.51 1.81 14.71
N PRO A 389 -5.55 1.21 15.33
CA PRO A 389 -6.02 1.60 16.66
C PRO A 389 -4.92 1.49 17.71
N GLY A 390 -4.76 2.52 18.55
CA GLY A 390 -3.74 2.59 19.61
C GLY A 390 -2.35 3.05 19.16
N GLN A 391 -2.14 3.28 17.85
CA GLN A 391 -0.87 3.80 17.29
C GLN A 391 -1.08 5.06 16.44
N GLU A 392 -2.24 5.72 16.57
CA GLU A 392 -2.71 6.75 15.64
C GLU A 392 -1.74 7.93 15.52
N GLN A 393 -1.20 8.38 16.67
CA GLN A 393 -0.24 9.49 16.71
C GLN A 393 1.07 9.16 15.99
N GLN A 394 1.58 7.92 16.16
CA GLN A 394 2.84 7.51 15.56
C GLN A 394 2.71 7.40 14.04
N VAL A 395 1.61 6.82 13.55
CA VAL A 395 1.31 6.72 12.13
C VAL A 395 1.16 8.13 11.52
N PHE A 396 0.40 9.01 12.18
CA PHE A 396 0.23 10.39 11.70
C PHE A 396 1.57 11.15 11.62
N GLU A 397 2.42 11.05 12.64
CA GLU A 397 3.74 11.69 12.64
C GLU A 397 4.68 11.11 11.58
N PHE A 398 4.63 9.79 11.35
CA PHE A 398 5.41 9.13 10.29
C PHE A 398 5.09 9.73 8.92
N TYR A 399 3.81 9.78 8.54
CA TYR A 399 3.41 10.36 7.25
C TYR A 399 3.75 11.85 7.18
N LYS A 400 3.47 12.63 8.23
CA LYS A 400 3.77 14.07 8.24
C LYS A 400 5.26 14.38 8.00
N ASN A 401 6.16 13.58 8.54
CA ASN A 401 7.60 13.80 8.44
C ASN A 401 8.24 13.10 7.22
N ASN A 402 7.51 12.23 6.53
CA ASN A 402 8.01 11.45 5.41
C ASN A 402 7.25 11.82 4.12
N GLN A 403 7.86 12.71 3.32
CA GLN A 403 7.28 13.16 2.04
C GLN A 403 7.05 12.01 1.06
N GLN A 404 7.90 10.98 1.06
CA GLN A 404 7.72 9.81 0.21
C GLN A 404 6.52 8.98 0.63
N ALA A 405 6.27 8.84 1.94
CA ALA A 405 5.08 8.17 2.45
C ALA A 405 3.80 8.97 2.12
N LEU A 406 3.84 10.31 2.15
CA LEU A 406 2.69 11.10 1.68
C LEU A 406 2.46 10.95 0.17
N ALA A 407 3.53 10.89 -0.62
CA ALA A 407 3.43 10.66 -2.06
C ALA A 407 2.77 9.31 -2.38
N SER A 408 3.03 8.27 -1.58
CA SER A 408 2.37 6.97 -1.77
C SER A 408 0.88 6.97 -1.45
N LEU A 409 0.38 7.90 -0.63
CA LEU A 409 -1.07 8.13 -0.46
C LEU A 409 -1.66 8.94 -1.61
N ARG A 410 -0.88 9.86 -2.19
CA ARG A 410 -1.34 10.71 -3.30
C ARG A 410 -1.50 9.92 -4.60
N ALA A 411 -0.61 8.98 -4.90
CA ALA A 411 -0.59 8.28 -6.18
C ALA A 411 -1.91 7.52 -6.49
N PRO A 412 -2.46 6.68 -5.58
CA PRO A 412 -3.74 6.01 -5.83
C PRO A 412 -4.91 6.99 -6.03
N ILE A 413 -4.93 8.10 -5.28
CA ILE A 413 -5.98 9.12 -5.43
C ILE A 413 -5.88 9.79 -6.80
N TYR A 414 -4.66 10.14 -7.23
CA TYR A 414 -4.44 10.74 -8.53
C TYR A 414 -4.88 9.79 -9.65
N GLU A 415 -4.47 8.52 -9.57
CA GLU A 415 -4.85 7.48 -10.52
C GLU A 415 -6.37 7.33 -10.62
N GLU A 416 -7.07 7.21 -9.49
CA GLU A 416 -8.54 7.12 -9.49
C GLU A 416 -9.20 8.34 -10.14
N LYS A 417 -8.69 9.56 -9.90
CA LYS A 417 -9.23 10.77 -10.52
C LYS A 417 -9.01 10.82 -12.03
N VAL A 418 -7.86 10.33 -12.51
CA VAL A 418 -7.60 10.22 -13.96
C VAL A 418 -8.53 9.17 -14.58
N VAL A 419 -8.71 8.02 -13.92
CA VAL A 419 -9.65 6.98 -14.35
C VAL A 419 -11.08 7.52 -14.39
N ASP A 420 -11.52 8.25 -13.37
CA ASP A 420 -12.84 8.91 -13.35
C ASP A 420 -13.04 9.84 -14.54
N TYR A 421 -12.07 10.73 -14.77
CA TYR A 421 -12.11 11.65 -15.91
C TYR A 421 -12.22 10.90 -17.24
N MET A 422 -11.49 9.80 -17.40
CA MET A 422 -11.56 8.98 -18.61
C MET A 422 -12.89 8.27 -18.76
N LEU A 423 -13.45 7.72 -17.67
CA LEU A 423 -14.75 7.06 -17.67
C LEU A 423 -15.91 8.04 -17.96
N GLU A 424 -15.79 9.30 -17.56
CA GLU A 424 -16.76 10.35 -17.93
C GLU A 424 -16.80 10.63 -19.44
N LEU A 425 -15.68 10.40 -20.13
CA LEU A 425 -15.56 10.61 -21.58
C LEU A 425 -15.79 9.33 -22.40
N ALA A 426 -15.60 8.17 -21.79
CA ALA A 426 -15.81 6.87 -22.41
C ALA A 426 -17.30 6.53 -22.55
N LYS A 427 -17.61 5.57 -23.43
CA LYS A 427 -18.96 5.01 -23.55
C LYS A 427 -19.16 3.91 -22.51
N VAL A 428 -19.72 4.28 -21.37
CA VAL A 428 -20.06 3.34 -20.30
C VAL A 428 -21.50 2.87 -20.45
N SER A 429 -21.73 1.56 -20.52
CA SER A 429 -23.06 0.95 -20.52
C SER A 429 -23.26 0.01 -19.34
N ASP A 430 -24.42 0.10 -18.70
CA ASP A 430 -24.74 -0.74 -17.55
C ASP A 430 -25.28 -2.10 -17.99
N LYS A 431 -24.82 -3.14 -17.32
CA LYS A 431 -25.34 -4.49 -17.47
C LYS A 431 -25.65 -5.09 -16.11
N THR A 432 -26.92 -5.45 -15.92
CA THR A 432 -27.33 -6.18 -14.72
C THR A 432 -26.70 -7.57 -14.73
N VAL A 433 -26.01 -7.93 -13.66
CA VAL A 433 -25.38 -9.25 -13.45
C VAL A 433 -25.75 -9.79 -12.07
N THR A 434 -25.63 -11.11 -11.87
CA THR A 434 -25.78 -11.70 -10.54
C THR A 434 -24.54 -11.44 -9.68
N LYS A 435 -24.67 -11.61 -8.36
CA LYS A 435 -23.55 -11.56 -7.41
C LYS A 435 -22.44 -12.54 -7.81
N GLU A 436 -22.80 -13.79 -8.08
CA GLU A 436 -21.88 -14.86 -8.46
C GLU A 436 -21.13 -14.53 -9.77
N GLU A 437 -21.82 -13.90 -10.73
CA GLU A 437 -21.19 -13.43 -11.96
C GLU A 437 -20.20 -12.29 -11.71
N LEU A 438 -20.54 -11.33 -10.84
CA LEU A 438 -19.62 -10.24 -10.49
C LEU A 438 -18.38 -10.76 -9.75
N GLU A 439 -18.57 -11.66 -8.78
CA GLU A 439 -17.48 -12.33 -8.05
C GLU A 439 -16.56 -13.07 -9.01
N LYS A 440 -17.13 -13.82 -9.96
CA LYS A 440 -16.34 -14.51 -10.98
C LYS A 440 -15.57 -13.54 -11.88
N LEU A 441 -16.21 -12.47 -12.35
CA LEU A 441 -15.56 -11.48 -13.21
C LEU A 441 -14.36 -10.80 -12.53
N VAL A 442 -14.44 -10.57 -11.22
CA VAL A 442 -13.32 -10.00 -10.45
C VAL A 442 -12.24 -11.05 -10.17
N ALA A 443 -12.62 -12.30 -9.90
CA ALA A 443 -11.66 -13.39 -9.68
C ALA A 443 -10.86 -13.73 -10.94
N ASP A 444 -11.53 -13.84 -12.09
CA ASP A 444 -10.88 -14.06 -13.40
C ASP A 444 -9.88 -12.93 -13.70
N ASP A 445 -10.23 -11.69 -13.31
CA ASP A 445 -9.34 -10.55 -13.42
C ASP A 445 -8.10 -10.72 -12.49
N GLU A 446 -8.25 -11.17 -11.24
CA GLU A 446 -7.12 -11.35 -10.32
C GLU A 446 -6.13 -12.44 -10.75
N GLU A 447 -6.58 -13.49 -11.45
CA GLU A 447 -5.68 -14.54 -11.99
C GLU A 447 -4.83 -14.05 -13.18
N ASP A 448 -5.32 -13.05 -13.92
CA ASP A 448 -4.67 -12.48 -15.11
C ASP A 448 -3.81 -11.22 -14.80
N ALA A 449 -3.74 -10.78 -13.54
CA ALA A 449 -3.08 -9.54 -13.07
C ALA A 449 -1.69 -9.78 -12.45
#